data_AF-A0A0D5ZDT4-F1
#
_entry.id   AF-A0A0D5ZDT4-F1
#
_cell.length_a   1.000
_cell.length_b   1.000
_cell.length_c   1.000
_cell.angle_alpha   90.00
_cell.angle_beta   90.00
_cell.angle_gamma   90.00
#
_symmetry.space_group_name_H-M   'P 1'
#
loop_
_entity.id
_entity.type
_entity.pdbx_description
1 polymer ?
#
loop_
_entity_poly.entity_id
_entity_poly.type
_entity_poly.pdbx_seq_one_letter_code
_entity_poly.pdbx_strand_id
1 'polypeptide(L)'
;MVKLESLDYKPKPIDENFLDDQDNYPVTGNHHEHEVRAEGVQRTDAEGNPNPTKFGIHGSHVAVDWEACIADGACMDVCPVSLFEWELNSGEMGTGNDKDISSDKELYDKYRTDKCDPIRESECIFCMACESVCPTRAIKITP
;
A
#
# COMPACT_ATOMS: atom_id res chain seq x y z
N MET A 1 -10.32 -9.37 4.77
CA MET A 1 -10.63 -8.68 3.50
C MET A 1 -11.69 -7.58 3.69
N VAL A 2 -11.26 -6.33 3.57
CA VAL A 2 -12.12 -5.14 3.62
C VAL A 2 -12.81 -4.95 2.27
N LYS A 3 -14.10 -4.61 2.26
CA LYS A 3 -14.85 -4.36 1.02
C LYS A 3 -14.78 -2.90 0.61
N LEU A 4 -14.62 -2.61 -0.67
CA LEU A 4 -14.55 -1.23 -1.20
C LEU A 4 -15.77 -0.40 -0.81
N GLU A 5 -16.97 -0.98 -0.85
CA GLU A 5 -18.21 -0.29 -0.48
C GLU A 5 -18.34 0.02 1.02
N SER A 6 -17.49 -0.58 1.86
CA SER A 6 -17.47 -0.33 3.31
C SER A 6 -16.55 0.80 3.74
N LEU A 7 -15.75 1.35 2.81
CA LEU A 7 -14.81 2.44 3.09
C LEU A 7 -15.54 3.78 3.16
N ASP A 8 -15.10 4.61 4.12
CA ASP A 8 -15.52 6.01 4.30
C ASP A 8 -14.69 7.01 3.46
N TYR A 9 -13.83 6.50 2.58
CA TYR A 9 -13.03 7.26 1.62
C TYR A 9 -12.96 6.50 0.29
N LYS A 10 -12.54 7.17 -0.79
CA LYS A 10 -12.36 6.54 -2.11
C LYS A 10 -10.88 6.36 -2.47
N PRO A 11 -10.30 5.16 -2.33
CA PRO A 11 -8.92 4.91 -2.71
C PRO A 11 -8.62 5.41 -4.13
N LYS A 12 -7.51 6.13 -4.27
CA LYS A 12 -7.04 6.68 -5.53
C LYS A 12 -5.80 5.89 -5.99
N PRO A 13 -5.69 5.55 -7.28
CA PRO A 13 -4.46 4.95 -7.80
C PRO A 13 -3.24 5.86 -7.60
N ILE A 14 -2.05 5.25 -7.49
CA ILE A 14 -0.78 5.98 -7.50
C ILE A 14 -0.65 6.79 -8.78
N ASP A 15 -0.13 8.02 -8.68
CA ASP A 15 0.20 8.85 -9.84
C ASP A 15 1.30 8.20 -10.68
N GLU A 16 1.14 8.15 -12.01
CA GLU A 16 2.13 7.52 -12.88
C GLU A 16 3.51 8.17 -12.80
N ASN A 17 3.60 9.45 -12.41
CA ASN A 17 4.83 10.22 -12.32
C ASN A 17 5.28 10.43 -10.86
N PHE A 18 4.77 9.65 -9.89
CA PHE A 18 5.10 9.85 -8.48
C PHE A 18 6.60 9.80 -8.16
N LEU A 19 7.41 9.11 -8.98
CA LEU A 19 8.87 9.09 -8.82
C LEU A 19 9.55 10.38 -9.28
N ASP A 20 8.97 11.09 -10.25
CA ASP A 20 9.54 12.32 -10.80
C ASP A 20 9.00 13.57 -10.07
N ASP A 21 7.79 13.49 -9.54
CA ASP A 21 7.10 14.58 -8.84
C ASP A 21 7.52 14.66 -7.36
N GLN A 22 8.72 15.17 -7.13
CA GLN A 22 9.27 15.38 -5.78
C GLN A 22 8.53 16.47 -4.97
N ASP A 23 7.75 17.32 -5.64
CA ASP A 23 6.99 18.37 -4.97
C ASP A 23 5.79 17.76 -4.23
N ASN A 24 5.09 16.79 -4.85
CA ASN A 24 3.97 16.09 -4.23
C ASN A 24 4.36 14.78 -3.53
N TYR A 25 5.43 14.13 -3.98
CA TYR A 25 5.89 12.83 -3.47
C TYR A 25 7.38 12.83 -3.08
N PRO A 26 7.80 13.74 -2.17
CA PRO A 26 9.17 13.76 -1.70
C PRO A 26 9.49 12.44 -0.97
N VAL A 27 10.75 11.99 -1.05
CA VAL A 27 11.24 10.92 -0.16
C VAL A 27 11.24 11.45 1.27
N THR A 28 10.43 10.85 2.13
CA THR A 28 10.22 11.26 3.52
C THR A 28 10.94 10.35 4.51
N GLY A 29 11.36 9.16 4.08
CA GLY A 29 12.07 8.23 4.93
C GLY A 29 12.39 6.90 4.24
N ASN A 30 12.70 5.91 5.06
CA ASN A 30 12.86 4.52 4.64
C ASN A 30 12.07 3.63 5.60
N HIS A 31 11.47 2.57 5.06
CA HIS A 31 10.83 1.50 5.80
C HIS A 31 11.47 0.18 5.38
N HIS A 32 11.98 -0.58 6.35
CA HIS A 32 12.88 -1.70 6.07
C HIS A 32 14.04 -1.32 5.12
N GLU A 33 14.09 -1.92 3.93
CA GLU A 33 15.13 -1.69 2.91
C GLU A 33 14.63 -0.86 1.71
N HIS A 34 13.45 -0.23 1.80
CA HIS A 34 12.88 0.57 0.71
C HIS A 34 12.54 2.01 1.12
N GLU A 35 12.49 2.91 0.14
CA GLU A 35 12.13 4.31 0.34
C GLU A 35 10.64 4.46 0.68
N VAL A 36 10.31 5.46 1.50
CA VAL A 36 8.94 5.91 1.72
C VAL A 36 8.79 7.33 1.18
N ARG A 37 7.74 7.56 0.41
CA ARG A 37 7.41 8.86 -0.20
C ARG A 37 6.12 9.41 0.36
N ALA A 38 6.07 10.74 0.52
CA ALA A 38 4.89 11.49 0.99
C ALA A 38 4.34 11.07 2.37
N GLU A 39 5.12 10.41 3.22
CA GLU A 39 4.69 10.12 4.60
C GLU A 39 4.49 11.43 5.38
N GLY A 40 3.41 11.52 6.13
CA GLY A 40 3.01 12.72 6.86
C GLY A 40 2.38 13.82 6.00
N VAL A 41 2.42 13.69 4.67
CA VAL A 41 1.75 14.60 3.74
C VAL A 41 0.25 14.28 3.69
N GLN A 42 -0.61 15.30 3.83
CA GLN A 42 -2.04 15.11 3.65
C GLN A 42 -2.37 15.01 2.16
N ARG A 43 -2.54 13.78 1.66
CA ARG A 43 -3.06 13.54 0.31
C ARG A 43 -4.58 13.43 0.35
N THR A 44 -5.20 13.50 -0.83
CA THR A 44 -6.64 13.38 -1.01
C THR A 44 -7.01 12.09 -1.75
N ASP A 45 -8.20 11.60 -1.43
CA ASP A 45 -8.84 10.47 -2.07
C ASP A 45 -9.33 10.82 -3.49
N ALA A 46 -10.00 9.88 -4.18
CA ALA A 46 -10.47 10.07 -5.54
C ALA A 46 -11.61 11.09 -5.69
N GLU A 47 -12.27 11.48 -4.59
CA GLU A 47 -13.31 12.51 -4.55
C GLU A 47 -12.77 13.88 -4.11
N GLY A 48 -11.48 13.97 -3.79
CA GLY A 48 -10.83 15.18 -3.31
C GLY A 48 -10.97 15.41 -1.81
N ASN A 49 -11.47 14.43 -1.06
CA ASN A 49 -11.52 14.48 0.40
C ASN A 49 -10.16 14.07 1.00
N PRO A 50 -9.79 14.56 2.20
CA PRO A 50 -8.56 14.12 2.86
C PRO A 50 -8.55 12.60 3.11
N ASN A 51 -7.45 11.91 2.76
CA ASN A 51 -7.28 10.51 3.16
C ASN A 51 -7.29 10.37 4.69
N PRO A 52 -7.78 9.23 5.22
CA PRO A 52 -7.88 9.00 6.66
C PRO A 52 -6.52 8.77 7.33
N THR A 53 -5.50 8.42 6.56
CA THR A 53 -4.14 8.17 7.03
C THR A 53 -3.13 8.96 6.19
N LYS A 54 -1.86 8.97 6.60
CA LYS A 54 -0.77 9.71 5.93
C LYS A 54 0.51 8.87 5.90
N PHE A 55 0.39 7.59 5.59
CA PHE A 55 1.54 6.68 5.55
C PHE A 55 2.31 6.78 4.23
N GLY A 56 1.75 7.42 3.21
CA GLY A 56 2.44 7.63 1.95
C GLY A 56 2.58 6.34 1.13
N ILE A 57 3.62 6.30 0.31
CA ILE A 57 3.90 5.25 -0.67
C ILE A 57 5.20 4.57 -0.26
N HIS A 58 5.15 3.26 -0.05
CA HIS A 58 6.29 2.43 0.32
C HIS A 58 6.84 1.73 -0.92
N GLY A 59 8.15 1.82 -1.14
CA GLY A 59 8.81 1.26 -2.32
C GLY A 59 8.92 2.20 -3.51
N SER A 60 9.68 1.75 -4.50
CA SER A 60 10.04 2.51 -5.69
C SER A 60 9.69 1.74 -6.97
N HIS A 61 10.43 0.66 -7.25
CA HIS A 61 10.17 -0.28 -8.34
C HIS A 61 8.90 -1.11 -8.08
N VAL A 62 8.61 -1.37 -6.80
CA VAL A 62 7.32 -1.90 -6.34
C VAL A 62 6.76 -0.96 -5.29
N ALA A 63 6.05 0.06 -5.77
CA ALA A 63 5.42 1.05 -4.91
C ALA A 63 4.05 0.56 -4.43
N VAL A 64 3.79 0.65 -3.12
CA VAL A 64 2.51 0.37 -2.48
C VAL A 64 2.04 1.59 -1.72
N ASP A 65 0.90 2.15 -2.13
CA ASP A 65 0.24 3.26 -1.44
C ASP A 65 -0.51 2.75 -0.22
N TRP A 66 0.00 3.06 0.97
CA TRP A 66 -0.59 2.61 2.22
C TRP A 66 -1.91 3.32 2.56
N GLU A 67 -2.18 4.49 1.96
CA GLU A 67 -3.50 5.14 2.09
C GLU A 67 -4.55 4.46 1.22
N ALA A 68 -4.17 3.89 0.07
CA ALA A 68 -5.07 3.17 -0.83
C ALA A 68 -5.13 1.64 -0.57
N CYS A 69 -4.18 1.09 0.20
CA CYS A 69 -4.12 -0.34 0.50
C CYS A 69 -5.18 -0.75 1.52
N ILE A 70 -6.01 -1.73 1.14
CA ILE A 70 -7.18 -2.18 1.92
C ILE A 70 -7.02 -3.59 2.52
N ALA A 71 -5.79 -4.09 2.60
CA ALA A 71 -5.46 -5.47 2.98
C ALA A 71 -6.32 -6.53 2.24
N ASP A 72 -6.40 -6.39 0.91
CA ASP A 72 -7.09 -7.37 0.07
C ASP A 72 -6.30 -8.69 0.01
N GLY A 73 -4.98 -8.60 -0.21
CA GLY A 73 -4.06 -9.74 -0.19
C GLY A 73 -3.83 -10.42 -1.54
N ALA A 74 -4.66 -10.18 -2.56
CA ALA A 74 -4.51 -10.85 -3.86
C ALA A 74 -3.16 -10.59 -4.54
N CYS A 75 -2.54 -9.43 -4.27
CA CYS A 75 -1.20 -9.11 -4.75
C CYS A 75 -0.13 -10.08 -4.25
N MET A 76 -0.25 -10.56 -3.02
CA MET A 76 0.67 -11.53 -2.41
C MET A 76 0.46 -12.92 -3.00
N ASP A 77 -0.79 -13.30 -3.31
CA ASP A 77 -1.13 -14.61 -3.88
C ASP A 77 -0.64 -14.77 -5.33
N VAL A 78 -0.57 -13.67 -6.10
CA VAL A 78 -0.12 -13.70 -7.50
C VAL A 78 1.36 -13.41 -7.68
N CYS A 79 2.08 -13.01 -6.64
CA CYS A 79 3.49 -12.65 -6.74
C CYS A 79 4.37 -13.91 -6.84
N PRO A 80 5.04 -14.17 -7.97
CA PRO A 80 5.79 -15.41 -8.18
C PRO A 80 7.09 -15.50 -7.39
N VAL A 81 7.53 -14.39 -6.79
CA VAL A 81 8.77 -14.27 -6.01
C VAL A 81 8.48 -13.91 -4.53
N SER A 82 7.21 -13.86 -4.14
CA SER A 82 6.77 -13.65 -2.76
C SER A 82 7.36 -12.40 -2.08
N LEU A 83 7.49 -11.27 -2.78
CA LEU A 83 8.23 -10.11 -2.25
C LEU A 83 7.55 -9.30 -1.13
N PHE A 84 6.28 -9.60 -0.84
CA PHE A 84 5.44 -8.83 0.09
C PHE A 84 5.27 -9.54 1.43
N GLU A 85 5.09 -8.75 2.50
CA GLU A 85 4.66 -9.23 3.82
C GLU A 85 3.56 -8.32 4.39
N TRP A 86 2.83 -8.81 5.40
CA TRP A 86 1.90 -7.99 6.17
C TRP A 86 2.64 -7.16 7.23
N GLU A 87 2.40 -5.84 7.26
CA GLU A 87 3.01 -4.91 8.21
C GLU A 87 2.66 -5.26 9.67
N LEU A 88 1.37 -5.43 9.97
CA LEU A 88 0.91 -5.67 11.34
C LEU A 88 0.95 -7.16 11.73
N ASN A 89 1.22 -8.04 10.77
CA ASN A 89 1.40 -9.48 10.94
C ASN A 89 2.72 -9.96 10.29
N SER A 90 3.84 -9.38 10.71
CA SER A 90 5.15 -9.58 10.09
C SER A 90 5.53 -11.06 9.96
N GLY A 91 6.11 -11.45 8.81
CA GLY A 91 6.43 -12.82 8.46
C GLY A 91 5.27 -13.63 7.84
N GLU A 92 4.05 -13.10 7.84
CA GLU A 92 2.90 -13.71 7.17
C GLU A 92 2.61 -13.03 5.81
N MET A 93 2.03 -13.78 4.89
CA MET A 93 1.64 -13.29 3.56
C MET A 93 0.38 -13.99 3.04
N GLY A 94 -0.24 -13.43 2.00
CA GLY A 94 -1.37 -14.04 1.30
C GLY A 94 -2.73 -13.58 1.82
N THR A 95 -3.76 -13.79 0.99
CA THR A 95 -5.13 -13.37 1.29
C THR A 95 -5.66 -14.01 2.56
N GLY A 96 -6.16 -13.19 3.49
CA GLY A 96 -6.78 -13.64 4.73
C GLY A 96 -5.80 -13.95 5.87
N ASN A 97 -4.49 -13.72 5.65
CA ASN A 97 -3.47 -13.78 6.70
C ASN A 97 -3.12 -12.39 7.25
N ASP A 98 -3.88 -11.35 6.88
CA ASP A 98 -3.78 -10.01 7.46
C ASP A 98 -4.19 -10.00 8.94
N LYS A 99 -3.61 -9.09 9.74
CA LYS A 99 -4.08 -8.88 11.10
C LYS A 99 -5.46 -8.23 11.08
N ASP A 100 -6.46 -8.94 11.58
CA ASP A 100 -7.77 -8.33 11.84
C ASP A 100 -7.67 -7.33 13.00
N ILE A 101 -7.72 -6.05 12.65
CA ILE A 101 -7.72 -4.93 13.61
C ILE A 101 -9.11 -4.32 13.81
N SER A 102 -10.18 -4.92 13.26
CA SER A 102 -11.54 -4.34 13.31
C SER A 102 -12.08 -4.18 14.74
N SER A 103 -11.63 -5.02 15.67
CA SER A 103 -11.97 -4.94 17.09
C SER A 103 -10.97 -4.13 17.94
N ASP A 104 -9.80 -3.79 17.40
CA ASP A 104 -8.79 -3.00 18.08
C ASP A 104 -8.91 -1.53 17.65
N LYS A 105 -9.62 -0.73 18.44
CA LYS A 105 -9.91 0.66 18.10
C LYS A 105 -8.64 1.51 17.91
N GLU A 106 -7.58 1.24 18.67
CA GLU A 106 -6.35 2.02 18.58
C GLU A 106 -5.63 1.73 17.26
N LEU A 107 -5.48 0.44 16.92
CA LEU A 107 -4.90 0.05 15.64
C LEU A 107 -5.77 0.45 14.45
N TYR A 108 -7.09 0.30 14.57
CA TYR A 108 -8.03 0.67 13.50
C TYR A 108 -8.01 2.18 13.24
N ASP A 109 -8.04 3.01 14.28
CA ASP A 109 -7.96 4.47 14.12
C ASP A 109 -6.62 4.90 13.50
N LYS A 110 -5.54 4.13 13.74
CA LYS A 110 -4.21 4.41 13.19
C LYS A 110 -4.05 3.94 11.74
N TYR A 111 -4.35 2.67 11.44
CA TYR A 111 -4.01 2.02 10.16
C TYR A 111 -5.20 1.76 9.24
N ARG A 112 -6.43 1.78 9.79
CA ARG A 112 -7.71 1.39 9.14
C ARG A 112 -7.81 -0.09 8.75
N THR A 113 -6.71 -0.70 8.36
CA THR A 113 -6.54 -2.13 8.06
C THR A 113 -5.04 -2.43 8.01
N ASP A 114 -4.65 -3.70 7.94
CA ASP A 114 -3.26 -4.08 7.71
C ASP A 114 -2.72 -3.48 6.39
N LYS A 115 -1.41 -3.57 6.18
CA LYS A 115 -0.74 -3.00 5.02
C LYS A 115 0.16 -4.03 4.36
N CYS A 116 0.11 -4.03 3.04
CA CYS A 116 0.99 -4.83 2.22
C CYS A 116 2.31 -4.06 2.09
N ASP A 117 3.38 -4.60 2.66
CA ASP A 117 4.71 -4.00 2.64
C ASP A 117 5.58 -4.68 1.57
N PRO A 118 6.19 -3.95 0.63
CA PRO A 118 7.05 -4.50 -0.42
C PRO A 118 8.48 -4.74 0.10
N ILE A 119 8.60 -5.50 1.19
CA ILE A 119 9.85 -5.69 1.94
C ILE A 119 11.03 -6.19 1.07
N ARG A 120 10.75 -6.98 0.02
CA ARG A 120 11.75 -7.51 -0.92
C ARG A 120 11.58 -6.95 -2.33
N GLU A 121 11.28 -5.65 -2.50
CA GLU A 121 11.04 -5.06 -3.82
C GLU A 121 12.16 -5.30 -4.85
N SER A 122 13.40 -5.48 -4.38
CA SER A 122 14.57 -5.80 -5.22
C SER A 122 14.49 -7.15 -5.93
N GLU A 123 13.64 -8.07 -5.46
CA GLU A 123 13.39 -9.38 -6.08
C GLU A 123 12.32 -9.32 -7.19
N CYS A 124 11.69 -8.17 -7.40
CA CYS A 124 10.64 -8.00 -8.40
C CYS A 124 11.13 -8.36 -9.82
N ILE A 125 10.34 -9.17 -10.53
CA ILE A 125 10.59 -9.55 -11.92
C ILE A 125 9.74 -8.77 -12.93
N PHE A 126 9.06 -7.70 -12.49
CA PHE A 126 8.27 -6.82 -13.35
C PHE A 126 7.22 -7.55 -14.20
N CYS A 127 6.46 -8.46 -13.55
CA CYS A 127 5.39 -9.21 -14.22
C CYS A 127 4.03 -8.50 -14.21
N MET A 128 3.87 -7.43 -13.43
CA MET A 128 2.68 -6.56 -13.32
C MET A 128 1.42 -7.27 -12.79
N ALA A 129 1.53 -8.52 -12.33
CA ALA A 129 0.40 -9.27 -11.81
C ALA A 129 -0.23 -8.60 -10.59
N CYS A 130 0.57 -8.18 -9.62
CA CYS A 130 0.10 -7.51 -8.39
C CYS A 130 -0.58 -6.17 -8.66
N GLU A 131 -0.08 -5.36 -9.60
CA GLU A 131 -0.72 -4.11 -10.05
C GLU A 131 -2.09 -4.38 -10.68
N SER A 132 -2.20 -5.43 -11.51
CA SER A 132 -3.44 -5.77 -12.20
C SER A 132 -4.54 -6.32 -11.28
N VAL A 133 -4.20 -7.07 -10.23
CA VAL A 133 -5.20 -7.69 -9.34
C VAL A 133 -5.61 -6.80 -8.18
N CYS A 134 -4.85 -5.75 -7.87
CA CYS A 134 -5.15 -4.87 -6.75
C CYS A 134 -6.47 -4.11 -6.99
N PRO A 135 -7.51 -4.32 -6.16
CA PRO A 135 -8.84 -3.74 -6.40
C PRO A 135 -8.87 -2.21 -6.30
N THR A 136 -7.94 -1.63 -5.52
CA THR A 136 -7.80 -0.17 -5.37
C THR A 136 -6.71 0.44 -6.25
N ARG A 137 -5.97 -0.39 -7.01
CA ARG A 137 -4.76 0.01 -7.75
C ARG A 137 -3.77 0.77 -6.85
N ALA A 138 -3.62 0.30 -5.62
CA ALA A 138 -2.65 0.81 -4.65
C ALA A 138 -1.21 0.43 -4.99
N ILE A 139 -0.97 -0.40 -6.01
CA ILE A 139 0.37 -0.87 -6.37
C ILE A 139 0.75 -0.30 -7.73
N LYS A 140 1.99 0.19 -7.85
CA LYS A 140 2.59 0.60 -9.11
C LYS A 140 3.93 -0.09 -9.31
N ILE A 141 4.10 -0.74 -10.46
CA ILE A 141 5.34 -1.36 -10.86
C ILE A 141 6.08 -0.47 -11.86
N THR A 142 7.32 -0.09 -11.53
CA THR A 142 8.19 0.71 -12.38
C THR A 142 9.50 -0.05 -12.65
N PRO A 143 9.78 -0.45 -13.91
CA PRO A 143 11.00 -1.16 -14.30
C PRO A 143 12.30 -0.38 -14.15
#